data_AF-A0A957IUQ4-F1
#
_entry.id   AF-A0A957IUQ4-F1
#
_cell.length_a   1.000
_cell.length_b   1.000
_cell.length_c   1.000
_cell.angle_alpha   90.00
_cell.angle_beta   90.00
_cell.angle_gamma   90.00
#
_symmetry.space_group_name_H-M   'P 1'
#
loop_
_entity.id
_entity.type
_entity.pdbx_description
1 polymer ?
#
loop_
_entity_poly.entity_id
_entity_poly.type
_entity_poly.pdbx_seq_one_letter_code
_entity_poly.pdbx_strand_id
1 'polypeptide(L)'
;MKQRPTYLIKTTLFALLLSWLLLAAGPAYATSVRAVPLLQASCTLPATVTTASQLRDCITAANGNGAGLDTITLGADITLTLTLPQITTAITLEGAGYTLDGANSRQIFNVGTAGDLTINEATLQNGFATNGGGAVYNDGTLTLINSTLSGNSAAAGAAVFNFLASTFTATNSTFSGNTATTNGGAIYNLDTMILTSNTFADNAAPTGGSLYNATPRGYLAGNIFAKGTNGANCVTGAAINDNGYNLSDDATCTNGGFDSQTNVTLNLGALTDNGGLTPTHLP
;
A
#
# COMPACT_ATOMS: atom_id res chain seq x y z
N MET A 1 -60.54 65.03 16.85
CA MET A 1 -61.16 65.16 15.52
C MET A 1 -60.07 65.12 14.47
N LYS A 2 -60.20 64.23 13.49
CA LYS A 2 -59.40 64.18 12.26
C LYS A 2 -59.53 65.52 11.51
N GLN A 3 -58.47 65.94 10.83
CA GLN A 3 -58.48 66.12 9.37
C GLN A 3 -57.06 66.31 8.82
N ARG A 4 -56.70 65.50 7.82
CA ARG A 4 -55.63 65.79 6.84
C ARG A 4 -56.20 66.79 5.82
N PRO A 5 -55.41 67.52 5.01
CA PRO A 5 -54.95 66.92 3.74
C PRO A 5 -53.62 67.48 3.11
N THR A 6 -52.86 66.54 2.51
CA THR A 6 -52.15 66.50 1.19
C THR A 6 -51.16 67.54 0.60
N TYR A 7 -50.04 66.95 0.12
CA TYR A 7 -49.29 67.11 -1.17
C TYR A 7 -48.40 68.38 -1.38
N LEU A 8 -47.22 68.41 -2.05
CA LEU A 8 -46.55 67.56 -3.06
C LEU A 8 -45.05 67.99 -3.28
N ILE A 9 -44.11 67.02 -3.38
CA ILE A 9 -42.88 66.85 -4.23
C ILE A 9 -41.82 67.98 -4.47
N LYS A 10 -40.50 67.65 -4.30
CA LYS A 10 -39.34 67.75 -5.28
C LYS A 10 -37.94 67.70 -4.57
N THR A 11 -37.16 66.61 -4.68
CA THR A 11 -35.96 66.33 -5.53
C THR A 11 -34.57 66.92 -5.13
N THR A 12 -33.59 65.99 -4.92
CA THR A 12 -32.13 65.95 -5.26
C THR A 12 -30.99 66.61 -4.45
N LEU A 13 -29.99 65.75 -4.09
CA LEU A 13 -28.50 65.82 -4.20
C LEU A 13 -27.54 65.92 -2.94
N PHE A 14 -26.62 64.94 -2.90
CA PHE A 14 -25.29 64.68 -2.26
C PHE A 14 -24.54 65.72 -1.37
N ALA A 15 -23.90 65.25 -0.26
CA ALA A 15 -22.44 65.35 0.03
C ALA A 15 -21.98 64.78 1.41
N LEU A 16 -20.91 63.95 1.36
CA LEU A 16 -19.77 63.65 2.28
C LEU A 16 -19.81 63.91 3.80
N LEU A 17 -19.39 62.90 4.58
CA LEU A 17 -18.56 63.06 5.79
C LEU A 17 -17.68 61.83 6.04
N LEU A 18 -16.37 62.06 5.98
CA LEU A 18 -15.28 61.11 6.21
C LEU A 18 -14.86 61.22 7.69
N SER A 19 -14.90 60.14 8.47
CA SER A 19 -14.40 60.12 9.85
C SER A 19 -13.04 59.42 9.93
N TRP A 20 -12.04 60.15 10.43
CA TRP A 20 -10.72 59.64 10.77
C TRP A 20 -10.78 58.96 12.15
N LEU A 21 -10.24 57.74 12.25
CA LEU A 21 -9.72 57.23 13.51
C LEU A 21 -8.29 56.73 13.29
N LEU A 22 -7.36 57.48 13.87
CA LEU A 22 -5.93 57.24 13.92
C LEU A 22 -5.69 56.06 14.90
N LEU A 23 -5.19 54.92 14.42
CA LEU A 23 -4.55 53.93 15.29
C LEU A 23 -3.04 53.91 15.00
N ALA A 24 -2.27 54.01 16.07
CA ALA A 24 -0.83 54.12 16.09
C ALA A 24 -0.15 52.91 15.41
N ALA A 25 0.73 53.18 14.45
CA ALA A 25 1.72 52.23 13.98
C ALA A 25 2.80 52.09 15.07
N GLY A 26 2.74 51.01 15.85
CA GLY A 26 3.94 50.52 16.54
C GLY A 26 4.97 50.05 15.50
N PRO A 27 6.28 50.08 15.80
CA PRO A 27 7.27 49.54 14.87
C PRO A 27 6.97 48.07 14.64
N ALA A 28 6.55 47.73 13.42
CA ALA A 28 6.49 46.36 12.97
C ALA A 28 7.93 45.84 12.96
N TYR A 29 8.27 45.02 13.94
CA TYR A 29 9.42 44.12 13.82
C TYR A 29 9.07 43.13 12.71
N ALA A 30 9.30 43.52 11.46
CA ALA A 30 9.42 42.58 10.37
C ALA A 30 10.72 41.81 10.62
N THR A 31 10.66 40.81 11.50
CA THR A 31 11.61 39.71 11.40
C THR A 31 11.36 39.13 10.03
N SER A 32 12.25 39.42 9.08
CA SER A 32 12.31 38.62 7.87
C SER A 32 12.59 37.20 8.35
N VAL A 33 11.53 36.40 8.50
CA VAL A 33 11.67 34.96 8.41
C VAL A 33 12.12 34.77 6.98
N ARG A 34 13.44 34.80 6.80
CA ARG A 34 14.07 34.29 5.61
C ARG A 34 13.56 32.87 5.58
N ALA A 35 12.64 32.59 4.66
CA ALA A 35 12.22 31.23 4.40
C ALA A 35 13.53 30.47 4.21
N VAL A 36 13.89 29.66 5.20
CA VAL A 36 14.82 28.56 4.95
C VAL A 36 14.11 27.85 3.82
N PRO A 37 14.69 27.75 2.62
CA PRO A 37 14.07 26.93 1.61
C PRO A 37 13.93 25.59 2.31
N LEU A 38 12.68 25.18 2.58
CA LEU A 38 12.44 23.81 2.93
C LEU A 38 13.18 23.06 1.84
N LEU A 39 14.10 22.18 2.24
CA LEU A 39 14.70 21.24 1.34
C LEU A 39 13.53 20.34 0.89
N GLN A 40 12.67 20.89 0.03
CA GLN A 40 11.57 20.17 -0.58
C GLN A 40 12.27 19.10 -1.36
N ALA A 41 11.98 17.86 -0.94
CA ALA A 41 12.35 16.66 -1.65
C ALA A 41 12.21 16.94 -3.15
N SER A 42 13.33 16.86 -3.86
CA SER A 42 13.49 17.41 -5.22
C SER A 42 12.84 16.55 -6.29
N CYS A 43 11.66 16.00 -6.01
CA CYS A 43 10.91 15.17 -6.93
C CYS A 43 9.66 15.92 -7.41
N THR A 44 9.51 16.00 -8.73
CA THR A 44 8.30 16.48 -9.39
C THR A 44 7.60 15.28 -10.00
N LEU A 45 6.33 15.07 -9.65
CA LEU A 45 5.55 13.89 -10.04
C LEU A 45 4.71 14.18 -11.31
N PRO A 46 4.52 13.20 -12.20
CA PRO A 46 5.05 11.83 -12.13
C PRO A 46 6.56 11.78 -12.36
N ALA A 47 7.24 10.78 -11.76
CA ALA A 47 8.70 10.68 -11.78
C ALA A 47 9.21 9.26 -12.02
N THR A 48 10.32 9.14 -12.73
CA THR A 48 11.09 7.89 -12.81
C THR A 48 12.26 7.94 -11.83
N VAL A 49 12.41 6.89 -11.02
CA VAL A 49 13.46 6.80 -9.98
C VAL A 49 14.38 5.61 -10.23
N THR A 50 15.68 5.79 -9.97
CA THR A 50 16.69 4.73 -10.15
C THR A 50 17.52 4.50 -8.88
N THR A 51 17.21 5.21 -7.79
CA THR A 51 17.93 5.10 -6.51
C THR A 51 16.98 5.20 -5.33
N ALA A 52 17.38 4.63 -4.18
CA ALA A 52 16.59 4.66 -2.95
C ALA A 52 16.33 6.10 -2.44
N SER A 53 17.29 7.00 -2.61
CA SER A 53 17.12 8.42 -2.25
C SER A 53 16.05 9.11 -3.11
N GLN A 54 16.06 8.88 -4.43
CA GLN A 54 15.04 9.43 -5.32
C GLN A 54 13.65 8.87 -4.98
N LEU A 55 13.54 7.55 -4.75
CA LEU A 55 12.28 6.93 -4.35
C LEU A 55 11.74 7.55 -3.05
N ARG A 56 12.58 7.67 -2.02
CA ARG A 56 12.21 8.34 -0.75
C ARG A 56 11.74 9.78 -0.96
N ASP A 57 12.48 10.54 -1.76
CA ASP A 57 12.17 11.95 -2.01
C ASP A 57 10.86 12.08 -2.80
N CYS A 58 10.59 11.18 -3.75
CA CYS A 58 9.33 11.15 -4.49
C CYS A 58 8.13 10.73 -3.64
N ILE A 59 8.27 9.75 -2.74
CA ILE A 59 7.18 9.42 -1.80
C ILE A 59 6.91 10.61 -0.86
N THR A 60 7.96 11.31 -0.42
CA THR A 60 7.81 12.51 0.40
C THR A 60 7.06 13.62 -0.35
N ALA A 61 7.40 13.85 -1.62
CA ALA A 61 6.70 14.80 -2.47
C ALA A 61 5.24 14.39 -2.69
N ALA A 62 4.97 13.12 -2.97
CA ALA A 62 3.62 12.60 -3.19
C ALA A 62 2.72 12.78 -1.96
N ASN A 63 3.24 12.43 -0.78
CA ASN A 63 2.55 12.66 0.49
C ASN A 63 2.23 14.16 0.73
N GLY A 64 3.02 15.07 0.15
CA GLY A 64 2.84 16.52 0.24
C GLY A 64 1.86 17.12 -0.78
N ASN A 65 1.49 16.39 -1.84
CA ASN A 65 0.60 16.88 -2.90
C ASN A 65 -0.89 16.82 -2.53
N GLY A 66 -1.25 16.12 -1.44
CA GLY A 66 -2.63 15.95 -0.99
C GLY A 66 -3.31 14.75 -1.65
N ALA A 67 -4.63 14.81 -1.83
CA ALA A 67 -5.45 13.66 -2.28
C ALA A 67 -5.41 13.36 -3.79
N GLY A 68 -4.41 13.88 -4.51
CA GLY A 68 -4.18 13.56 -5.92
C GLY A 68 -3.54 12.17 -6.08
N LEU A 69 -3.75 11.54 -7.23
CA LEU A 69 -3.03 10.31 -7.58
C LEU A 69 -1.63 10.70 -8.06
N ASP A 70 -0.61 10.27 -7.34
CA ASP A 70 0.79 10.46 -7.71
C ASP A 70 1.38 9.17 -8.27
N THR A 71 2.12 9.26 -9.38
CA THR A 71 2.76 8.09 -10.01
C THR A 71 4.28 8.16 -9.90
N ILE A 72 4.87 7.08 -9.41
CA ILE A 72 6.31 6.87 -9.34
C ILE A 72 6.63 5.63 -10.17
N THR A 73 7.54 5.74 -11.14
CA THR A 73 7.98 4.63 -11.98
C THR A 73 9.40 4.22 -11.61
N LEU A 74 9.67 2.92 -11.45
CA LEU A 74 11.04 2.43 -11.32
C LEU A 74 11.73 2.44 -12.69
N GLY A 75 12.97 2.94 -12.73
CA GLY A 75 13.81 2.94 -13.93
C GLY A 75 15.04 2.03 -13.84
N ALA A 76 15.21 1.34 -12.72
CA ALA A 76 16.28 0.40 -12.43
C ALA A 76 15.89 -0.44 -11.21
N ASP A 77 16.60 -1.56 -11.00
CA ASP A 77 16.58 -2.23 -9.71
C ASP A 77 17.15 -1.31 -8.62
N ILE A 78 16.47 -1.25 -7.47
CA ILE A 78 16.84 -0.39 -6.35
C ILE A 78 16.98 -1.23 -5.09
N THR A 79 18.20 -1.27 -4.54
CA THR A 79 18.42 -1.74 -3.18
C THR A 79 18.25 -0.60 -2.18
N LEU A 80 17.41 -0.79 -1.16
CA LEU A 80 17.16 0.22 -0.13
C LEU A 80 18.37 0.37 0.80
N THR A 81 18.95 1.56 0.80
CA THR A 81 20.03 1.96 1.73
C THR A 81 19.52 2.80 2.90
N LEU A 82 18.23 3.09 2.91
CA LEU A 82 17.56 3.99 3.85
C LEU A 82 16.08 3.62 3.96
N THR A 83 15.44 4.05 5.04
CA THR A 83 14.01 3.83 5.28
C THR A 83 13.19 4.77 4.40
N LEU A 84 12.15 4.24 3.74
CA LEU A 84 11.17 5.04 3.00
C LEU A 84 10.16 5.66 3.97
N PRO A 85 9.64 6.87 3.69
CA PRO A 85 8.60 7.47 4.52
C PRO A 85 7.31 6.65 4.44
N GLN A 86 6.50 6.73 5.51
CA GLN A 86 5.15 6.16 5.50
C GLN A 86 4.32 6.80 4.40
N ILE A 87 3.53 6.00 3.70
CA ILE A 87 2.60 6.46 2.66
C ILE A 87 1.32 6.95 3.33
N THR A 88 0.92 8.19 3.04
CA THR A 88 -0.23 8.86 3.68
C THR A 88 -1.24 9.42 2.70
N THR A 89 -0.96 9.31 1.39
CA THR A 89 -1.84 9.71 0.29
C THR A 89 -1.90 8.57 -0.74
N ALA A 90 -2.61 8.79 -1.84
CA ALA A 90 -2.69 7.83 -2.94
C ALA A 90 -1.42 7.87 -3.80
N ILE A 91 -0.73 6.73 -3.91
CA ILE A 91 0.48 6.55 -4.71
C ILE A 91 0.34 5.31 -5.58
N THR A 92 0.60 5.46 -6.88
CA THR A 92 0.83 4.34 -7.80
C THR A 92 2.33 4.18 -8.01
N LEU A 93 2.85 2.99 -7.69
CA LEU A 93 4.18 2.54 -8.06
C LEU A 93 4.11 1.67 -9.31
N GLU A 94 4.65 2.17 -10.42
CA GLU A 94 4.86 1.40 -11.64
C GLU A 94 6.24 0.76 -11.61
N GLY A 95 6.28 -0.55 -11.38
CA GLY A 95 7.52 -1.30 -11.24
C GLY A 95 8.26 -1.52 -12.56
N ALA A 96 7.55 -1.58 -13.70
CA ALA A 96 8.12 -1.87 -15.02
C ALA A 96 9.04 -3.12 -15.06
N GLY A 97 8.76 -4.09 -14.18
CA GLY A 97 9.54 -5.31 -13.97
C GLY A 97 10.75 -5.17 -13.04
N TYR A 98 11.08 -3.96 -12.58
CA TYR A 98 12.22 -3.73 -11.71
C TYR A 98 11.99 -4.18 -10.26
N THR A 99 13.10 -4.39 -9.58
CA THR A 99 13.17 -4.88 -8.21
C THR A 99 13.36 -3.75 -7.20
N LEU A 100 12.61 -3.79 -6.10
CA LEU A 100 12.92 -3.13 -4.84
C LEU A 100 13.42 -4.17 -3.83
N ASP A 101 14.68 -4.07 -3.46
CA ASP A 101 15.36 -4.99 -2.54
C ASP A 101 15.53 -4.34 -1.15
N GLY A 102 14.92 -4.92 -0.12
CA GLY A 102 15.02 -4.47 1.28
C GLY A 102 16.36 -4.77 1.97
N ALA A 103 17.30 -5.40 1.26
CA ALA A 103 18.63 -5.77 1.70
C ALA A 103 18.66 -6.56 3.01
N ASN A 104 17.65 -7.42 3.23
CA ASN A 104 17.45 -8.22 4.44
C ASN A 104 17.44 -7.41 5.74
N SER A 105 17.20 -6.10 5.66
CA SER A 105 17.38 -5.20 6.81
C SER A 105 16.36 -4.07 6.88
N ARG A 106 15.51 -3.91 5.85
CA ARG A 106 14.53 -2.83 5.77
C ARG A 106 13.17 -3.36 5.40
N GLN A 107 12.15 -2.82 6.06
CA GLN A 107 10.80 -2.86 5.56
C GLN A 107 10.74 -2.00 4.29
N ILE A 108 10.13 -2.52 3.22
CA ILE A 108 10.09 -1.79 1.95
C ILE A 108 9.06 -0.67 2.02
N PHE A 109 7.80 -0.99 2.32
CA PHE A 109 6.73 -0.01 2.44
C PHE A 109 5.96 -0.10 3.76
N ASN A 110 5.53 1.07 4.24
CA ASN A 110 4.59 1.21 5.34
C ASN A 110 3.45 2.11 4.86
N VAL A 111 2.25 1.55 4.72
CA VAL A 111 1.03 2.25 4.29
C VAL A 111 0.26 2.65 5.54
N GLY A 112 0.11 3.94 5.77
CA GLY A 112 -0.67 4.47 6.89
C GLY A 112 -2.17 4.39 6.67
N THR A 113 -2.94 4.72 7.70
CA THR A 113 -4.43 4.67 7.68
C THR A 113 -5.10 5.49 6.58
N ALA A 114 -4.49 6.59 6.14
CA ALA A 114 -4.95 7.39 5.02
C ALA A 114 -4.22 7.08 3.69
N GLY A 115 -3.24 6.19 3.74
CA GLY A 115 -2.44 5.78 2.59
C GLY A 115 -3.22 4.84 1.68
N ASP A 116 -3.00 5.00 0.39
CA ASP A 116 -3.51 4.12 -0.66
C ASP A 116 -2.35 3.82 -1.62
N LEU A 117 -1.79 2.62 -1.53
CA LEU A 117 -0.66 2.21 -2.34
C LEU A 117 -1.11 1.18 -3.37
N THR A 118 -0.96 1.52 -4.65
CA THR A 118 -1.05 0.55 -5.75
C THR A 118 0.36 0.23 -6.24
N ILE A 119 0.70 -1.05 -6.34
CA ILE A 119 1.96 -1.54 -6.90
C ILE A 119 1.66 -2.41 -8.10
N ASN A 120 2.17 -1.99 -9.25
CA ASN A 120 2.02 -2.67 -10.53
C ASN A 120 3.38 -3.20 -10.97
N GLU A 121 3.44 -4.47 -11.36
CA GLU A 121 4.58 -5.03 -12.12
C GLU A 121 5.94 -4.80 -11.46
N ALA A 122 6.03 -4.95 -10.14
CA ALA A 122 7.27 -4.79 -9.38
C ALA A 122 7.67 -6.09 -8.67
N THR A 123 8.98 -6.29 -8.50
CA THR A 123 9.49 -7.31 -7.58
C THR A 123 9.87 -6.64 -6.25
N LEU A 124 9.33 -7.14 -5.14
CA LEU A 124 9.57 -6.68 -3.77
C LEU A 124 10.24 -7.81 -3.00
N GLN A 125 11.55 -7.70 -2.78
CA GLN A 125 12.32 -8.82 -2.25
C GLN A 125 13.18 -8.47 -1.05
N ASN A 126 13.52 -9.51 -0.28
CA ASN A 126 14.46 -9.42 0.85
C ASN A 126 14.10 -8.30 1.84
N GLY A 127 12.81 -7.98 1.95
CA GLY A 127 12.29 -7.07 2.94
C GLY A 127 12.35 -7.68 4.33
N PHE A 128 12.68 -6.88 5.34
CA PHE A 128 12.81 -7.34 6.72
C PHE A 128 12.14 -6.40 7.72
N ALA A 129 11.32 -6.96 8.61
CA ALA A 129 10.75 -6.24 9.74
C ALA A 129 10.72 -7.11 11.00
N THR A 130 10.99 -6.55 12.18
CA THR A 130 10.95 -7.33 13.43
C THR A 130 9.53 -7.69 13.88
N ASN A 131 8.51 -7.00 13.35
CA ASN A 131 7.11 -7.21 13.71
C ASN A 131 6.34 -7.85 12.55
N GLY A 132 5.93 -7.10 11.54
CA GLY A 132 5.22 -7.68 10.40
C GLY A 132 5.41 -6.91 9.10
N GLY A 133 5.17 -7.59 7.98
CA GLY A 133 5.20 -6.98 6.66
C GLY A 133 6.61 -6.60 6.23
N GLY A 134 7.52 -7.57 6.17
CA GLY A 134 8.91 -7.36 5.76
C GLY A 134 8.99 -6.64 4.41
N ALA A 135 8.11 -6.96 3.45
CA ALA A 135 7.89 -6.09 2.30
C ALA A 135 6.94 -4.94 2.66
N VAL A 136 5.68 -5.23 2.99
CA VAL A 136 4.65 -4.19 3.20
C VAL A 136 3.90 -4.39 4.51
N TYR A 137 3.93 -3.36 5.36
CA TYR A 137 2.95 -3.20 6.44
C TYR A 137 1.81 -2.31 5.96
N ASN A 138 0.58 -2.83 5.99
CA ASN A 138 -0.61 -2.10 5.54
C ASN A 138 -1.54 -1.78 6.71
N ASP A 139 -1.72 -0.49 6.97
CA ASP A 139 -2.73 0.08 7.87
C ASP A 139 -3.82 0.85 7.10
N GLY A 140 -3.72 0.94 5.77
CA GLY A 140 -4.63 1.65 4.88
C GLY A 140 -5.13 0.75 3.74
N THR A 141 -4.96 1.21 2.50
CA THR A 141 -5.30 0.44 1.29
C THR A 141 -4.04 0.01 0.56
N LEU A 142 -3.93 -1.29 0.27
CA LEU A 142 -2.85 -1.85 -0.55
C LEU A 142 -3.46 -2.64 -1.71
N THR A 143 -3.01 -2.34 -2.93
CA THR A 143 -3.33 -3.08 -4.14
C THR A 143 -2.03 -3.57 -4.80
N LEU A 144 -1.92 -4.88 -5.02
CA LEU A 144 -0.83 -5.51 -5.77
C LEU A 144 -1.36 -6.11 -7.07
N ILE A 145 -0.73 -5.77 -8.19
CA ILE A 145 -1.09 -6.27 -9.52
C ILE A 145 0.16 -6.73 -10.24
N ASN A 146 0.15 -7.94 -10.82
CA ASN A 146 1.22 -8.47 -11.65
C ASN A 146 2.61 -8.43 -10.99
N SER A 147 2.66 -8.50 -9.66
CA SER A 147 3.86 -8.23 -8.87
C SER A 147 4.37 -9.50 -8.19
N THR A 148 5.64 -9.47 -7.78
CA THR A 148 6.28 -10.58 -7.08
C THR A 148 6.80 -10.13 -5.74
N LEU A 149 6.39 -10.81 -4.65
CA LEU A 149 6.92 -10.60 -3.32
C LEU A 149 7.72 -11.85 -2.91
N SER A 150 9.04 -11.73 -2.80
CA SER A 150 9.91 -12.90 -2.61
C SER A 150 10.97 -12.75 -1.51
N GLY A 151 11.25 -13.84 -0.80
CA GLY A 151 12.34 -13.86 0.19
C GLY A 151 12.19 -12.85 1.33
N ASN A 152 10.98 -12.35 1.60
CA ASN A 152 10.76 -11.38 2.67
C ASN A 152 10.66 -12.10 4.03
N SER A 153 11.11 -11.44 5.09
CA SER A 153 11.12 -11.98 6.44
C SER A 153 10.52 -11.02 7.48
N ALA A 154 9.66 -11.53 8.35
CA ALA A 154 9.18 -10.78 9.52
C ALA A 154 8.75 -11.72 10.66
N ALA A 155 8.27 -11.17 11.79
CA ALA A 155 7.66 -12.03 12.79
C ALA A 155 6.29 -12.57 12.35
N ALA A 156 5.48 -11.77 11.65
CA ALA A 156 4.20 -12.21 11.07
C ALA A 156 3.91 -11.54 9.72
N GLY A 157 3.30 -12.25 8.78
CA GLY A 157 3.00 -11.71 7.45
C GLY A 157 4.27 -11.22 6.75
N ALA A 158 5.22 -12.12 6.47
CA ALA A 158 6.56 -11.69 6.10
C ALA A 158 6.61 -10.90 4.79
N ALA A 159 5.74 -11.22 3.83
CA ALA A 159 5.50 -10.37 2.67
C ALA A 159 4.59 -9.21 3.06
N VAL A 160 3.34 -9.51 3.45
CA VAL A 160 2.32 -8.52 3.76
C VAL A 160 1.72 -8.76 5.13
N PHE A 161 1.71 -7.72 5.94
CA PHE A 161 0.93 -7.68 7.17
C PHE A 161 -0.20 -6.66 6.99
N ASN A 162 -1.44 -7.16 6.92
CA ASN A 162 -2.64 -6.35 6.71
C ASN A 162 -3.33 -6.14 8.06
N PHE A 163 -3.23 -4.92 8.61
CA PHE A 163 -3.67 -4.61 9.96
C PHE A 163 -5.19 -4.40 10.08
N LEU A 164 -5.67 -4.05 11.26
CA LEU A 164 -7.09 -3.79 11.51
C LEU A 164 -7.55 -2.56 10.71
N ALA A 165 -8.81 -2.56 10.27
CA ALA A 165 -9.42 -1.47 9.48
C ALA A 165 -8.74 -1.20 8.12
N SER A 166 -7.91 -2.13 7.64
CA SER A 166 -7.18 -2.01 6.36
C SER A 166 -7.79 -2.90 5.27
N THR A 167 -7.47 -2.60 4.01
CA THR A 167 -7.87 -3.40 2.85
C THR A 167 -6.64 -3.79 2.04
N PHE A 168 -6.49 -5.10 1.78
CA PHE A 168 -5.46 -5.62 0.91
C PHE A 168 -6.09 -6.39 -0.27
N THR A 169 -5.73 -5.98 -1.49
CA THR A 169 -6.09 -6.69 -2.71
C THR A 169 -4.83 -7.14 -3.44
N ALA A 170 -4.78 -8.40 -3.88
CA ALA A 170 -3.73 -8.88 -4.77
C ALA A 170 -4.34 -9.63 -5.96
N THR A 171 -3.90 -9.27 -7.16
CA THR A 171 -4.31 -9.90 -8.41
C THR A 171 -3.11 -10.32 -9.22
N ASN A 172 -3.14 -11.56 -9.73
CA ASN A 172 -2.14 -12.09 -10.65
C ASN A 172 -0.69 -11.89 -10.16
N SER A 173 -0.48 -12.07 -8.85
CA SER A 173 0.80 -11.81 -8.19
C SER A 173 1.40 -13.11 -7.61
N THR A 174 2.71 -13.11 -7.43
CA THR A 174 3.47 -14.25 -6.89
C THR A 174 4.02 -13.93 -5.51
N PHE A 175 3.79 -14.83 -4.54
CA PHE A 175 4.36 -14.77 -3.20
C PHE A 175 5.23 -16.00 -3.00
N SER A 176 6.55 -15.81 -2.97
CA SER A 176 7.49 -16.93 -3.04
C SER A 176 8.57 -16.88 -1.96
N GLY A 177 8.77 -17.97 -1.22
CA GLY A 177 9.90 -18.07 -0.28
C GLY A 177 9.86 -17.06 0.88
N ASN A 178 8.69 -16.53 1.24
CA ASN A 178 8.57 -15.59 2.35
C ASN A 178 8.50 -16.34 3.69
N THR A 179 9.22 -15.87 4.70
CA THR A 179 9.40 -16.59 5.97
C THR A 179 9.01 -15.75 7.17
N ALA A 180 7.97 -16.17 7.90
CA ALA A 180 7.56 -15.58 9.17
C ALA A 180 7.90 -16.47 10.36
N THR A 181 8.28 -15.87 11.49
CA THR A 181 8.61 -16.64 12.70
C THR A 181 7.38 -17.06 13.52
N THR A 182 6.19 -16.53 13.23
CA THR A 182 4.95 -16.84 13.96
C THR A 182 3.79 -17.23 13.04
N ASN A 183 3.16 -16.26 12.37
CA ASN A 183 1.93 -16.44 11.62
C ASN A 183 2.06 -15.88 10.20
N GLY A 184 1.52 -16.59 9.21
CA GLY A 184 1.41 -16.08 7.85
C GLY A 184 2.77 -15.91 7.18
N GLY A 185 3.35 -16.97 6.62
CA GLY A 185 4.68 -16.89 6.02
C GLY A 185 4.73 -15.89 4.87
N ALA A 186 3.69 -15.78 4.06
CA ALA A 186 3.52 -14.64 3.16
C ALA A 186 2.62 -13.56 3.79
N ILE A 187 1.37 -13.90 4.09
CA ILE A 187 0.34 -12.92 4.47
C ILE A 187 -0.19 -13.20 5.87
N TYR A 188 -0.25 -12.16 6.70
CA TYR A 188 -1.07 -12.15 7.89
C TYR A 188 -2.15 -11.08 7.77
N ASN A 189 -3.42 -11.52 7.74
CA ASN A 189 -4.57 -10.66 7.58
C ASN A 189 -5.37 -10.52 8.88
N LEU A 190 -5.62 -9.28 9.27
CA LEU A 190 -6.46 -8.88 10.41
C LEU A 190 -7.76 -8.15 10.01
N ASP A 191 -7.94 -7.79 8.73
CA ASP A 191 -9.21 -7.22 8.24
C ASP A 191 -9.60 -7.72 6.83
N THR A 192 -9.70 -6.85 5.84
CA THR A 192 -10.25 -7.21 4.52
C THR A 192 -9.13 -7.61 3.59
N MET A 193 -9.24 -8.81 3.01
CA MET A 193 -8.28 -9.33 2.06
C MET A 193 -8.99 -9.97 0.87
N ILE A 194 -8.60 -9.60 -0.35
CA ILE A 194 -9.15 -10.11 -1.60
C ILE A 194 -7.99 -10.62 -2.45
N LEU A 195 -7.93 -11.93 -2.69
CA LEU A 195 -6.87 -12.56 -3.46
C LEU A 195 -7.47 -13.24 -4.71
N THR A 196 -7.07 -12.77 -5.89
CA THR A 196 -7.50 -13.31 -7.18
C THR A 196 -6.33 -13.77 -8.04
N SER A 197 -6.33 -15.03 -8.44
CA SER A 197 -5.34 -15.57 -9.39
C SER A 197 -3.88 -15.42 -8.95
N ASN A 198 -3.61 -15.52 -7.65
CA ASN A 198 -2.24 -15.42 -7.13
C ASN A 198 -1.59 -16.79 -6.97
N THR A 199 -0.26 -16.83 -6.98
CA THR A 199 0.52 -18.03 -6.68
C THR A 199 1.28 -17.84 -5.38
N PHE A 200 1.09 -18.75 -4.43
CA PHE A 200 1.83 -18.84 -3.18
C PHE A 200 2.68 -20.11 -3.22
N ALA A 201 4.00 -19.97 -3.14
CA ALA A 201 4.91 -21.10 -3.17
C ALA A 201 6.04 -20.92 -2.15
N ASP A 202 6.47 -22.02 -1.54
CA ASP A 202 7.65 -22.06 -0.66
C ASP A 202 7.62 -21.08 0.54
N ASN A 203 6.44 -20.55 0.89
CA ASN A 203 6.29 -19.68 2.05
C ASN A 203 6.24 -20.53 3.33
N ALA A 204 6.81 -19.99 4.42
CA ALA A 204 7.00 -20.73 5.65
C ALA A 204 6.65 -19.92 6.90
N ALA A 205 5.86 -20.51 7.78
CA ALA A 205 5.61 -20.03 9.15
C ALA A 205 5.11 -21.19 10.01
N PRO A 206 5.29 -21.17 11.34
CA PRO A 206 4.69 -22.17 12.22
C PRO A 206 3.17 -22.31 12.05
N THR A 207 2.48 -21.19 11.83
CA THR A 207 1.02 -21.17 11.65
C THR A 207 0.66 -20.41 10.36
N GLY A 208 0.05 -21.10 9.40
CA GLY A 208 -0.27 -20.51 8.08
C GLY A 208 1.00 -20.23 7.28
N GLY A 209 1.62 -21.27 6.74
CA GLY A 209 2.84 -21.23 5.94
C GLY A 209 2.76 -20.20 4.81
N SER A 210 1.62 -20.10 4.12
CA SER A 210 1.38 -19.03 3.16
C SER A 210 0.51 -17.92 3.76
N LEU A 211 -0.64 -18.27 4.32
CA LEU A 211 -1.66 -17.32 4.75
C LEU A 211 -2.13 -17.61 6.18
N TYR A 212 -2.15 -16.58 7.02
CA TYR A 212 -2.95 -16.57 8.23
C TYR A 212 -4.07 -15.52 8.09
N ASN A 213 -5.33 -15.95 8.23
CA ASN A 213 -6.49 -15.07 8.14
C ASN A 213 -7.29 -15.05 9.46
N ALA A 214 -7.25 -13.94 10.20
CA ALA A 214 -7.86 -13.84 11.53
C ALA A 214 -9.35 -13.41 11.55
N THR A 215 -9.97 -13.29 10.38
CA THR A 215 -11.19 -12.48 10.16
C THR A 215 -12.10 -13.14 9.11
N PRO A 216 -13.43 -12.95 9.16
CA PRO A 216 -14.33 -13.49 8.15
C PRO A 216 -14.26 -12.77 6.80
N ARG A 217 -13.39 -11.75 6.65
CA ARG A 217 -13.30 -10.87 5.46
C ARG A 217 -12.12 -11.24 4.55
N GLY A 218 -11.77 -12.53 4.50
CA GLY A 218 -10.83 -13.08 3.52
C GLY A 218 -11.60 -13.69 2.34
N TYR A 219 -11.30 -13.27 1.12
CA TYR A 219 -11.93 -13.74 -0.13
C TYR A 219 -10.86 -14.30 -1.07
N LEU A 220 -11.01 -15.55 -1.49
CA LEU A 220 -10.06 -16.24 -2.37
C LEU A 220 -10.75 -16.70 -3.65
N ALA A 221 -10.19 -16.37 -4.81
CA ALA A 221 -10.64 -16.89 -6.10
C ALA A 221 -9.43 -17.25 -7.00
N GLY A 222 -9.41 -18.46 -7.56
CA GLY A 222 -8.42 -18.83 -8.57
C GLY A 222 -6.96 -18.88 -8.09
N ASN A 223 -6.70 -18.93 -6.78
CA ASN A 223 -5.33 -18.91 -6.25
C ASN A 223 -4.71 -20.31 -6.20
N ILE A 224 -3.39 -20.38 -6.30
CA ILE A 224 -2.59 -21.60 -6.14
C ILE A 224 -1.79 -21.48 -4.84
N PHE A 225 -1.87 -22.52 -3.99
CA PHE A 225 -1.10 -22.63 -2.75
C PHE A 225 -0.26 -23.91 -2.79
N ALA A 226 1.03 -23.73 -3.07
CA ALA A 226 2.06 -24.75 -2.96
C ALA A 226 2.81 -24.57 -1.64
N LYS A 227 2.84 -25.63 -0.86
CA LYS A 227 3.31 -25.62 0.52
C LYS A 227 4.82 -25.51 0.59
N GLY A 228 5.28 -24.60 1.43
CA GLY A 228 6.68 -24.51 1.81
C GLY A 228 7.09 -25.52 2.88
N THR A 229 8.25 -25.29 3.49
CA THR A 229 8.87 -26.25 4.41
C THR A 229 8.23 -26.30 5.80
N ASN A 230 7.37 -25.34 6.16
CA ASN A 230 6.77 -25.24 7.50
C ASN A 230 5.37 -24.59 7.48
N GLY A 231 4.47 -25.11 8.34
CA GLY A 231 3.07 -24.69 8.43
C GLY A 231 2.18 -25.27 7.32
N ALA A 232 0.87 -25.32 7.57
CA ALA A 232 -0.12 -25.58 6.52
C ALA A 232 -0.31 -24.33 5.64
N ASN A 233 -0.70 -24.47 4.38
CA ASN A 233 -0.82 -23.35 3.44
C ASN A 233 -1.65 -22.20 4.01
N CYS A 234 -2.83 -22.50 4.54
CA CYS A 234 -3.67 -21.52 5.20
C CYS A 234 -4.08 -21.97 6.60
N VAL A 235 -4.01 -21.03 7.54
CA VAL A 235 -4.67 -21.16 8.84
C VAL A 235 -5.64 -19.99 8.99
N THR A 236 -6.83 -20.29 9.49
CA THR A 236 -7.89 -19.29 9.59
C THR A 236 -8.41 -19.25 11.03
N GLY A 237 -8.41 -18.07 11.63
CA GLY A 237 -9.08 -17.81 12.91
C GLY A 237 -10.59 -17.63 12.76
N ALA A 238 -11.06 -17.42 11.53
CA ALA A 238 -12.47 -17.35 11.12
C ALA A 238 -12.61 -17.97 9.72
N ALA A 239 -13.84 -18.19 9.23
CA ALA A 239 -14.04 -18.77 7.89
C ALA A 239 -13.45 -17.88 6.78
N ILE A 240 -12.84 -18.51 5.77
CA ILE A 240 -12.49 -17.87 4.49
C ILE A 240 -13.69 -17.98 3.54
N ASN A 241 -13.91 -16.96 2.71
CA ASN A 241 -14.85 -17.02 1.60
C ASN A 241 -14.11 -17.55 0.37
N ASP A 242 -14.29 -18.84 0.09
CA ASP A 242 -13.77 -19.50 -1.11
C ASP A 242 -14.73 -19.27 -2.27
N ASN A 243 -14.37 -18.33 -3.15
CA ASN A 243 -15.13 -17.96 -4.34
C ASN A 243 -14.83 -18.88 -5.54
N GLY A 244 -14.12 -19.98 -5.32
CA GLY A 244 -13.90 -21.04 -6.30
C GLY A 244 -12.56 -21.01 -7.02
N TYR A 245 -12.27 -22.11 -7.72
CA TYR A 245 -11.08 -22.35 -8.53
C TYR A 245 -9.74 -22.27 -7.79
N ASN A 246 -9.75 -22.33 -6.46
CA ASN A 246 -8.52 -22.35 -5.67
C ASN A 246 -7.91 -23.76 -5.66
N LEU A 247 -6.59 -23.87 -5.77
CA LEU A 247 -5.84 -25.13 -5.69
C LEU A 247 -4.90 -25.09 -4.49
N SER A 248 -4.93 -26.11 -3.65
CA SER A 248 -4.00 -26.30 -2.53
C SER A 248 -3.40 -27.69 -2.54
N ASP A 249 -2.08 -27.81 -2.37
CA ASP A 249 -1.41 -29.10 -2.24
C ASP A 249 -1.52 -29.72 -0.84
N ASP A 250 -2.20 -29.04 0.08
CA ASP A 250 -2.61 -29.59 1.36
C ASP A 250 -4.13 -29.46 1.58
N ALA A 251 -4.60 -29.88 2.75
CA ALA A 251 -6.01 -29.90 3.11
C ALA A 251 -6.60 -28.52 3.49
N THR A 252 -5.87 -27.42 3.30
CA THR A 252 -6.26 -26.08 3.75
C THR A 252 -6.54 -25.11 2.60
N CYS A 253 -6.76 -23.83 2.91
CA CYS A 253 -7.06 -22.71 2.00
C CYS A 253 -8.42 -22.75 1.28
N THR A 254 -9.02 -23.91 1.12
CA THR A 254 -10.33 -24.06 0.46
C THR A 254 -11.35 -24.58 1.47
N ASN A 255 -12.62 -24.24 1.29
CA ASN A 255 -13.71 -24.76 2.12
C ASN A 255 -14.92 -25.21 1.29
N GLY A 256 -14.66 -25.68 0.07
CA GLY A 256 -15.68 -26.20 -0.84
C GLY A 256 -16.31 -25.12 -1.73
N GLY A 257 -15.61 -24.02 -1.99
CA GLY A 257 -15.96 -23.11 -3.07
C GLY A 257 -15.97 -23.85 -4.42
N PHE A 258 -16.70 -23.31 -5.38
CA PHE A 258 -16.92 -23.96 -6.68
C PHE A 258 -15.61 -24.39 -7.35
N ASP A 259 -15.47 -25.69 -7.66
CA ASP A 259 -14.29 -26.31 -8.29
C ASP A 259 -12.95 -26.09 -7.57
N SER A 260 -12.94 -25.63 -6.31
CA SER A 260 -11.73 -25.56 -5.50
C SER A 260 -11.27 -26.97 -5.08
N GLN A 261 -9.97 -27.22 -5.10
CA GLN A 261 -9.38 -28.53 -4.83
C GLN A 261 -8.29 -28.44 -3.75
N THR A 262 -8.21 -29.46 -2.91
CA THR A 262 -7.19 -29.63 -1.85
C THR A 262 -6.46 -30.94 -2.02
N ASN A 263 -5.28 -31.04 -1.41
CA ASN A 263 -4.38 -32.20 -1.51
C ASN A 263 -4.06 -32.57 -2.97
N VAL A 264 -4.01 -31.56 -3.86
CA VAL A 264 -3.62 -31.77 -5.26
C VAL A 264 -2.10 -31.84 -5.38
N THR A 265 -1.60 -32.50 -6.41
CA THR A 265 -0.17 -32.41 -6.74
C THR A 265 0.07 -31.15 -7.57
N LEU A 266 0.84 -30.21 -7.02
CA LEU A 266 1.30 -29.01 -7.71
C LEU A 266 2.77 -29.19 -8.12
N ASN A 267 3.06 -29.19 -9.42
CA ASN A 267 4.42 -29.36 -9.95
C ASN A 267 5.03 -28.01 -10.33
N LEU A 268 4.93 -27.03 -9.44
CA LEU A 268 5.47 -25.71 -9.72
C LEU A 268 7.01 -25.77 -9.87
N GLY A 269 7.51 -25.16 -10.95
CA GLY A 269 8.93 -24.92 -11.15
C GLY A 269 9.49 -23.89 -10.16
N ALA A 270 10.80 -23.66 -10.21
CA ALA A 270 11.44 -22.61 -9.41
C ALA A 270 10.94 -21.21 -9.80
N LEU A 271 11.04 -20.25 -8.86
CA LEU A 271 10.81 -18.84 -9.15
C LEU A 271 11.87 -18.33 -10.14
N THR A 272 11.46 -17.97 -11.35
CA THR A 272 12.36 -17.47 -12.39
C THR A 272 11.62 -16.53 -13.33
N ASP A 273 12.36 -15.83 -14.19
CA ASP A 273 11.77 -15.13 -15.33
C ASP A 273 11.16 -16.14 -16.31
N ASN A 274 9.84 -16.07 -16.49
CA ASN A 274 9.06 -16.90 -17.40
C ASN A 274 8.46 -16.09 -18.56
N GLY A 275 9.11 -14.97 -18.93
CA GLY A 275 8.71 -14.11 -20.04
C GLY A 275 7.69 -13.03 -19.68
N GLY A 276 7.37 -12.88 -18.39
CA GLY A 276 6.58 -11.77 -17.85
C GLY A 276 7.46 -10.65 -17.29
N LEU A 277 6.85 -9.57 -16.82
CA LEU A 277 7.61 -8.45 -16.23
C LEU A 277 8.20 -8.78 -14.86
N THR A 278 7.58 -9.68 -14.09
CA THR A 278 8.11 -10.14 -12.82
C THR A 278 8.27 -11.67 -12.81
N PRO A 279 9.21 -12.22 -12.00
CA PRO A 279 9.42 -13.66 -11.92
C PRO A 279 8.16 -14.43 -11.46
N THR A 280 7.93 -15.63 -11.99
CA THR A 280 6.79 -16.47 -11.59
C THR A 280 7.22 -17.93 -11.40
N HIS A 281 6.30 -18.78 -10.97
CA HIS A 281 6.47 -20.23 -10.98
C HIS A 281 5.71 -20.81 -12.18
N LEU A 282 6.38 -21.55 -13.07
CA LEU A 282 5.69 -22.30 -14.13
C LEU A 282 4.99 -23.53 -13.55
N PRO A 283 3.79 -23.90 -14.05
CA PRO A 283 3.13 -25.16 -13.72
C PRO A 283 3.76 -26.39 -14.40
#